data_AF-A0A963AIN4-F1
#
_entry.id   AF-A0A963AIN4-F1
#
_cell.length_a   1.000
_cell.length_b   1.000
_cell.length_c   1.000
_cell.angle_alpha   90.00
_cell.angle_beta   90.00
_cell.angle_gamma   90.00
#
_symmetry.space_group_name_H-M   'P 1'
#
loop_
_entity.id
_entity.type
_entity.pdbx_description
1 polymer ?
#
loop_
_entity_poly.entity_id
_entity_poly.type
_entity_poly.pdbx_seq_one_letter_code
_entity_poly.pdbx_strand_id
1 'polypeptide(L)'
;MSIFDMLPAAMRFSIQTKLFLSHFAAIILVSGSVGTYFYQSAIGNLIHALQSRLQNSAALVSQGLEGRNLDQIRHAEDIKLTNYQENVDSLRNFVKANPDIAFIYVMRKESDKVFFVLDSDTDDPALPGEEYPHHIPTLME
;
A
#
# COMPACT_ATOMS: atom_id res chain seq x y z
N MET A 1 44.40 -46.32 37.56
CA MET A 1 43.71 -45.63 36.45
C MET A 1 42.59 -46.54 35.99
N SER A 2 41.34 -46.13 36.11
CA SER A 2 40.26 -46.67 35.27
C SER A 2 39.62 -45.47 34.57
N ILE A 3 39.79 -45.42 33.25
CA ILE A 3 39.48 -44.28 32.36
C ILE A 3 37.97 -44.18 32.07
N PHE A 4 37.14 -45.04 32.70
CA PHE A 4 35.73 -45.19 32.35
C PHE A 4 34.74 -44.42 33.25
N ASP A 5 35.19 -43.82 34.35
CA ASP A 5 34.33 -43.06 35.29
C ASP A 5 34.14 -41.58 34.88
N MET A 6 34.52 -41.21 33.66
CA MET A 6 34.50 -39.83 33.17
C MET A 6 33.65 -39.68 31.89
N LEU A 7 32.44 -40.25 31.89
CA LEU A 7 31.44 -39.95 30.86
C LEU A 7 30.23 -39.26 31.52
N PRO A 8 29.87 -38.05 31.07
CA PRO A 8 28.80 -37.26 31.68
C PRO A 8 27.51 -38.06 31.61
N ALA A 9 26.74 -38.02 32.70
CA ALA A 9 25.41 -38.61 32.77
C ALA A 9 24.54 -38.00 31.65
N ALA A 10 24.52 -38.68 30.49
CA ALA A 10 23.67 -38.33 29.37
C ALA A 10 22.23 -38.37 29.89
N MET A 11 21.53 -37.24 29.79
CA MET A 11 20.15 -37.03 30.26
C MET A 11 19.28 -38.26 29.99
N ARG A 12 19.04 -39.07 31.02
CA ARG A 12 18.09 -40.19 30.97
C ARG A 12 16.67 -39.63 31.11
N PHE A 13 16.18 -38.99 30.05
CA PHE A 13 14.76 -38.62 29.96
C PHE A 13 13.91 -39.88 29.93
N SER A 14 12.86 -39.92 30.76
CA SER A 14 11.88 -41.00 30.74
C SER A 14 11.18 -41.02 29.37
N ILE A 15 10.74 -42.20 28.93
CA ILE A 15 10.03 -42.39 27.66
C ILE A 15 8.78 -41.49 27.61
N GLN A 16 8.11 -41.31 28.76
CA GLN A 16 6.94 -40.44 28.88
C GLN A 16 7.28 -38.97 28.62
N THR A 17 8.41 -38.47 29.16
CA THR A 17 8.87 -37.10 28.90
C THR A 17 9.23 -36.88 27.44
N LYS A 18 9.83 -37.88 26.78
CA LYS A 18 10.15 -37.80 25.34
C LYS A 18 8.89 -37.73 24.48
N LEU A 19 7.89 -38.57 24.76
CA LEU A 19 6.61 -38.58 24.05
C LEU A 19 5.86 -37.25 24.25
N PHE A 20 5.78 -36.77 25.49
CA PHE A 20 5.15 -35.48 25.80
C PHE A 20 5.84 -34.32 25.06
N LEU A 21 7.17 -34.25 25.13
CA LEU A 21 7.92 -33.17 24.50
C LEU A 21 7.79 -33.20 22.97
N SER A 22 7.80 -34.39 22.35
CA SER A 22 7.59 -34.51 20.90
C SER A 22 6.19 -34.05 20.47
N HIS A 23 5.16 -34.39 21.25
CA HIS A 23 3.79 -34.01 20.92
C HIS A 23 3.57 -32.51 21.13
N PHE A 24 4.10 -31.97 22.22
CA PHE A 24 4.08 -30.54 22.49
C PHE A 24 4.81 -29.74 21.41
N ALA A 25 6.00 -30.19 21.00
CA ALA A 25 6.74 -29.59 19.90
C ALA A 25 5.98 -29.68 18.57
N ALA A 26 5.32 -30.82 18.30
CA ALA A 26 4.50 -30.99 17.10
C ALA A 26 3.32 -30.02 17.08
N ILE A 27 2.62 -29.82 18.20
CA ILE A 27 1.52 -28.85 18.30
C ILE A 27 2.03 -27.43 18.04
N ILE A 28 3.15 -27.03 18.66
CA ILE A 28 3.73 -25.70 18.44
C ILE A 28 4.12 -25.51 16.97
N LEU A 29 4.75 -26.50 16.34
CA LEU A 29 5.13 -26.41 14.93
C LEU A 29 3.92 -26.28 14.03
N VAL A 30 2.89 -27.10 14.23
CA VAL A 30 1.66 -27.05 13.42
C VAL A 30 0.92 -25.74 13.66
N SER A 31 0.69 -25.36 14.91
CA SER A 31 -0.01 -24.13 15.27
C SER A 31 0.74 -22.88 14.79
N GLY A 32 2.06 -22.84 14.97
CA GLY A 32 2.91 -21.75 14.50
C GLY A 32 2.92 -21.63 12.97
N SER A 33 2.99 -22.76 12.26
CA SER A 33 2.96 -22.78 10.79
C SER A 33 1.61 -22.29 10.26
N VAL A 34 0.52 -22.83 10.80
CA VAL A 34 -0.85 -22.44 10.44
C VAL A 34 -1.07 -20.96 10.75
N GLY A 35 -0.75 -20.52 11.97
CA GLY A 35 -0.90 -19.12 12.38
C GLY A 35 -0.11 -18.16 11.49
N THR A 36 1.12 -18.51 11.14
CA THR A 36 1.96 -17.70 10.25
C THR A 36 1.36 -17.59 8.86
N TYR A 37 0.89 -18.71 8.28
CA TYR A 37 0.25 -18.71 6.97
C TYR A 37 -1.03 -17.86 6.96
N PHE A 38 -1.88 -18.03 7.97
CA PHE A 38 -3.12 -17.24 8.10
C PHE A 38 -2.82 -15.75 8.27
N TYR A 39 -1.82 -15.38 9.05
CA TYR A 39 -1.41 -13.99 9.21
C TYR A 39 -0.98 -13.35 7.88
N GLN A 40 -0.10 -14.03 7.15
CA GLN A 40 0.36 -13.55 5.83
C GLN A 40 -0.80 -13.44 4.84
N SER A 41 -1.68 -14.44 4.82
CA SER A 41 -2.87 -14.45 3.96
C SER A 41 -3.84 -13.32 4.31
N ALA A 42 -4.11 -13.08 5.60
CA ALA A 42 -5.00 -12.03 6.05
C ALA A 42 -4.50 -10.64 5.68
N ILE A 43 -3.21 -10.36 5.90
CA ILE A 43 -2.59 -9.10 5.50
C ILE A 43 -2.59 -8.94 3.99
N GLY A 44 -2.25 -9.99 3.23
CA GLY A 44 -2.29 -9.95 1.77
C GLY A 44 -3.68 -9.63 1.23
N ASN A 45 -4.71 -10.31 1.75
CA ASN A 45 -6.10 -10.07 1.36
C ASN A 45 -6.58 -8.66 1.73
N LEU A 46 -6.18 -8.16 2.90
CA LEU A 46 -6.51 -6.80 3.34
C LEU A 46 -5.89 -5.76 2.40
N ILE A 47 -4.61 -5.88 2.09
CA ILE A 47 -3.92 -4.97 1.17
C ILE A 47 -4.54 -5.02 -0.22
N HIS A 48 -4.85 -6.21 -0.73
CA HIS A 48 -5.52 -6.35 -2.02
C HIS A 48 -6.90 -5.69 -2.02
N ALA A 49 -7.70 -5.90 -0.97
CA ALA A 49 -9.02 -5.28 -0.85
C ALA A 49 -8.92 -3.74 -0.78
N LEU A 50 -7.94 -3.20 -0.05
CA LEU A 50 -7.65 -1.77 0.00
C LEU A 50 -7.27 -1.23 -1.38
N GLN A 51 -6.36 -1.91 -2.09
CA GLN A 51 -5.95 -1.52 -3.44
C GLN A 51 -7.14 -1.51 -4.41
N SER A 52 -7.96 -2.58 -4.41
CA SER A 52 -9.15 -2.65 -5.26
C SER A 52 -10.15 -1.53 -4.94
N ARG A 53 -10.36 -1.22 -3.66
CA ARG A 53 -11.22 -0.10 -3.24
C ARG A 53 -10.68 1.23 -3.75
N LEU A 54 -9.39 1.49 -3.60
CA LEU A 54 -8.74 2.72 -4.09
C LEU A 54 -8.81 2.84 -5.62
N GLN A 55 -8.58 1.73 -6.35
CA GLN A 55 -8.71 1.70 -7.80
C GLN A 55 -10.15 2.00 -8.26
N ASN A 56 -11.14 1.42 -7.60
CA ASN A 56 -12.55 1.69 -7.90
C ASN A 56 -12.92 3.16 -7.61
N SER A 57 -12.46 3.70 -6.47
CA SER A 57 -12.63 5.12 -6.14
C SER A 57 -11.97 6.02 -7.20
N ALA A 58 -10.75 5.71 -7.61
CA ALA A 58 -10.05 6.45 -8.67
C ALA A 58 -10.81 6.39 -9.99
N ALA A 59 -11.32 5.22 -10.40
CA ALA A 59 -12.12 5.08 -11.61
C ALA A 59 -13.41 5.92 -11.57
N LEU A 60 -14.10 5.97 -10.42
CA LEU A 60 -15.29 6.79 -10.22
C LEU A 60 -14.97 8.29 -10.29
N VAL A 61 -13.86 8.73 -9.67
CA VAL A 61 -13.39 10.11 -9.77
C VAL A 61 -13.04 10.45 -11.21
N SER A 62 -12.33 9.58 -11.92
CA SER A 62 -11.95 9.77 -13.33
C SER A 62 -13.16 9.90 -14.25
N GLN A 63 -14.23 9.12 -14.05
CA GLN A 63 -15.49 9.29 -14.80
C GLN A 63 -16.12 10.66 -14.55
N GLY A 64 -16.03 11.17 -13.32
CA GLY A 64 -16.49 12.52 -12.99
C GLY A 64 -15.68 13.61 -13.69
N LEU A 65 -14.40 13.36 -13.96
CA LEU A 65 -13.48 14.28 -14.65
C LEU A 65 -13.53 14.19 -16.18
N GLU A 66 -14.11 13.12 -16.73
CA GLU A 66 -14.26 12.94 -18.16
C GLU A 66 -15.08 14.08 -18.78
N GLY A 67 -14.58 14.68 -19.86
CA GLY A 67 -15.21 15.82 -20.50
C GLY A 67 -14.96 17.20 -19.84
N ARG A 68 -14.22 17.27 -18.72
CA ARG A 68 -13.90 18.55 -18.04
C ARG A 68 -12.73 19.33 -18.64
N ASN A 69 -12.30 18.95 -19.86
CA ASN A 69 -11.29 19.65 -20.66
C ASN A 69 -9.99 19.97 -19.89
N LEU A 70 -9.43 18.94 -19.23
CA LEU A 70 -8.18 19.05 -18.48
C LEU A 70 -6.97 19.32 -19.39
N ASP A 71 -7.09 19.11 -20.70
CA ASP A 71 -6.02 19.30 -21.70
C ASP A 71 -5.50 20.74 -21.80
N GLN A 72 -6.32 21.71 -21.37
CA GLN A 72 -5.97 23.13 -21.32
C GLN A 72 -5.11 23.48 -20.11
N ILE A 73 -5.11 22.66 -19.06
CA ILE A 73 -4.36 22.86 -17.83
C ILE A 73 -2.97 22.24 -18.04
N ARG A 74 -1.96 23.07 -18.26
CA ARG A 74 -0.59 22.65 -18.61
C ARG A 74 0.51 23.38 -17.84
N HIS A 75 0.25 24.60 -17.40
CA HIS A 75 1.25 25.48 -16.83
C HIS A 75 0.76 26.08 -15.52
N ALA A 76 1.69 26.51 -14.67
CA ALA A 76 1.38 27.09 -13.36
C ALA A 76 0.43 28.30 -13.44
N GLU A 77 0.38 29.00 -14.57
CA GLU A 77 -0.51 30.15 -14.81
C GLU A 77 -1.99 29.74 -14.94
N ASP A 78 -2.25 28.49 -15.30
CA ASP A 78 -3.59 27.94 -15.55
C ASP A 78 -4.41 27.75 -14.26
N ILE A 79 -3.80 27.93 -13.09
CA ILE A 79 -4.51 27.94 -11.79
C ILE A 79 -5.61 29.01 -11.73
N LYS A 80 -5.53 30.02 -12.61
CA LYS A 80 -6.50 31.11 -12.74
C LYS A 80 -7.72 30.72 -13.57
N LEU A 81 -7.66 29.61 -14.30
CA LEU A 81 -8.78 29.15 -15.11
C LEU A 81 -9.90 28.66 -14.20
N THR A 82 -11.14 29.00 -14.56
CA THR A 82 -12.33 28.55 -13.82
C THR A 82 -12.42 27.02 -13.79
N ASN A 83 -12.10 26.35 -14.91
CA ASN A 83 -12.12 24.88 -14.96
C ASN A 83 -11.10 24.25 -13.99
N TYR A 84 -9.93 24.84 -13.77
CA TYR A 84 -8.97 24.35 -12.77
C TYR A 84 -9.57 24.40 -11.36
N GLN A 85 -10.09 25.57 -10.98
CA GLN A 85 -10.64 25.80 -9.63
C GLN A 85 -11.81 24.85 -9.33
N GLU A 86 -12.76 24.73 -10.26
CA GLU A 86 -13.91 23.82 -10.13
C GLU A 86 -13.48 22.36 -9.95
N ASN A 87 -12.43 21.94 -10.68
CA ASN A 87 -11.93 20.58 -10.59
C ASN A 87 -11.17 20.29 -9.30
N VAL A 88 -10.30 21.19 -8.87
CA VAL A 88 -9.61 21.07 -7.57
C VAL A 88 -10.62 21.04 -6.42
N ASP A 89 -11.64 21.90 -6.45
CA ASP A 89 -12.69 21.89 -5.43
C ASP A 89 -13.49 20.59 -5.43
N SER A 90 -13.77 20.03 -6.62
CA SER A 90 -14.38 18.70 -6.76
C SER A 90 -13.51 17.61 -6.12
N LEU A 91 -12.19 17.63 -6.32
CA LEU A 91 -11.27 16.66 -5.70
C LEU A 91 -11.23 16.83 -4.17
N ARG A 92 -11.12 18.07 -3.68
CA ARG A 92 -11.12 18.38 -2.24
C ARG A 92 -12.41 17.92 -1.55
N ASN A 93 -13.56 18.10 -2.19
CA ASN A 93 -14.82 17.62 -1.66
C ASN A 93 -14.86 16.09 -1.58
N PHE A 94 -14.26 15.40 -2.55
CA PHE A 94 -14.13 13.95 -2.50
C PHE A 94 -13.22 13.48 -1.35
N VAL A 95 -12.06 14.13 -1.16
CA VAL A 95 -11.16 13.86 -0.03
C VAL A 95 -11.89 14.08 1.30
N LYS A 96 -12.59 15.21 1.47
CA LYS A 96 -13.39 15.50 2.69
C LYS A 96 -14.47 14.47 2.97
N ALA A 97 -15.07 13.90 1.93
CA ALA A 97 -16.10 12.86 2.07
C ALA A 97 -15.52 11.48 2.41
N ASN A 98 -14.21 11.27 2.25
CA ASN A 98 -13.54 9.98 2.42
C ASN A 98 -12.33 10.13 3.36
N PRO A 99 -12.51 9.99 4.69
CA PRO A 99 -11.44 10.23 5.67
C PRO A 99 -10.24 9.28 5.54
N ASP A 100 -10.40 8.16 4.83
CA ASP A 100 -9.32 7.20 4.54
C ASP A 100 -8.34 7.71 3.46
N ILE A 101 -8.70 8.78 2.73
CA ILE A 101 -7.91 9.33 1.63
C ILE A 101 -7.26 10.63 2.10
N ALA A 102 -5.93 10.68 2.08
CA ALA A 102 -5.20 11.89 2.44
C ALA A 102 -5.24 12.92 1.30
N PHE A 103 -4.93 12.49 0.09
CA PHE A 103 -4.82 13.36 -1.08
C PHE A 103 -5.22 12.63 -2.36
N ILE A 104 -5.67 13.40 -3.36
CA ILE A 104 -5.91 12.95 -4.72
C ILE A 104 -5.18 13.90 -5.67
N TYR A 105 -4.42 13.30 -6.59
CA TYR A 105 -3.70 14.00 -7.63
C TYR A 105 -4.14 13.50 -8.99
N VAL A 106 -4.23 14.41 -9.95
CA VAL A 106 -4.39 14.07 -11.37
C VAL A 106 -3.10 14.45 -12.06
N MET A 107 -2.54 13.48 -12.77
CA MET A 107 -1.28 13.64 -13.48
C MET A 107 -1.45 13.29 -14.96
N ARG A 108 -0.61 13.90 -15.79
CA ARG A 108 -0.53 13.63 -17.23
C ARG A 108 0.82 13.01 -17.54
N LYS A 109 0.81 11.87 -18.23
CA LYS A 109 2.00 11.29 -18.84
C LYS A 109 2.29 11.99 -20.16
N GLU A 110 3.49 12.52 -20.31
CA GLU A 110 4.01 13.06 -21.56
C GLU A 110 5.38 12.42 -21.83
N SER A 111 5.44 11.57 -22.86
CA SER A 111 6.61 10.74 -23.16
C SER A 111 7.02 9.88 -21.94
N ASP A 112 8.24 10.05 -21.42
CA ASP A 112 8.79 9.32 -20.27
C ASP A 112 8.67 10.10 -18.96
N LYS A 113 7.85 11.15 -18.94
CA LYS A 113 7.65 12.03 -17.78
C LYS A 113 6.19 12.10 -17.38
N VAL A 114 5.97 12.40 -16.11
CA VAL A 114 4.64 12.58 -15.54
C VAL A 114 4.59 13.98 -14.95
N PHE A 115 3.54 14.72 -15.24
CA PHE A 115 3.34 16.10 -14.80
C PHE A 115 2.06 16.23 -14.01
N PHE A 116 2.06 17.06 -12.96
CA PHE A 116 0.86 17.39 -12.21
C PHE A 116 -0.10 18.22 -13.05
N VAL A 117 -1.39 17.94 -12.90
CA VAL A 117 -2.49 18.69 -13.52
C VAL A 117 -3.40 19.27 -12.45
N LEU A 118 -3.78 18.46 -11.47
CA LEU A 118 -4.61 18.87 -10.33
C LEU A 118 -4.03 18.26 -9.05
N ASP A 119 -4.10 19.04 -7.99
CA ASP A 119 -3.71 18.63 -6.64
C ASP A 119 -4.81 19.02 -5.64
N SER A 120 -5.24 18.07 -4.82
CA SER A 120 -6.21 18.31 -3.75
C SER A 120 -5.63 18.99 -2.51
N ASP A 121 -4.30 18.97 -2.33
CA ASP A 121 -3.64 19.58 -1.17
C ASP A 121 -4.03 21.08 -1.05
N THR A 122 -4.24 21.52 0.18
CA THR A 122 -4.59 22.90 0.51
C THR A 122 -3.40 23.69 1.02
N ASP A 123 -2.39 23.01 1.55
CA ASP A 123 -1.27 23.64 2.24
C ASP A 123 -0.10 23.86 1.27
N ASP A 124 0.26 22.84 0.49
CA ASP A 124 1.37 22.90 -0.49
C ASP A 124 1.02 22.17 -1.79
N PRO A 125 0.07 22.69 -2.60
CA PRO A 125 -0.35 22.03 -3.84
C PRO A 125 0.73 22.12 -4.92
N ALA A 126 1.01 20.98 -5.57
CA ALA A 126 1.82 20.94 -6.77
C ALA A 126 1.16 21.76 -7.89
N LEU A 127 1.99 22.53 -8.62
CA LEU A 127 1.48 23.39 -9.68
C LEU A 127 1.25 22.59 -10.98
N PRO A 128 0.26 22.98 -11.81
CA PRO A 128 0.13 22.38 -13.12
C PRO A 128 1.40 22.49 -13.96
N GLY A 129 1.83 21.38 -14.55
CA GLY A 129 3.07 21.29 -15.32
C GLY A 129 4.33 21.04 -14.49
N GLU A 130 4.21 20.93 -13.16
CA GLU A 130 5.31 20.46 -12.32
C GLU A 130 5.59 18.98 -12.58
N GLU A 131 6.86 18.61 -12.76
CA GLU A 131 7.27 17.23 -13.01
C GLU A 131 7.18 16.41 -11.73
N TYR A 132 6.54 15.25 -11.81
CA TYR A 132 6.50 14.30 -10.71
C TYR A 132 7.89 13.71 -10.47
N PRO A 133 8.50 13.93 -9.29
CA PRO A 133 9.93 13.65 -9.10
C PRO A 133 10.26 12.16 -9.01
N HIS A 134 9.25 11.29 -8.80
CA HIS A 134 9.46 9.87 -8.61
C HIS A 134 9.22 9.08 -9.89
N HIS A 135 10.24 8.32 -10.28
CA HIS A 135 10.09 7.36 -11.37
C HIS A 135 9.39 6.10 -10.85
N ILE A 136 8.12 5.95 -11.21
CA ILE A 136 7.30 4.77 -10.87
C ILE A 136 7.05 4.00 -12.18
N PRO A 137 7.63 2.80 -12.36
CA PRO A 137 7.50 2.04 -13.61
C PRO A 137 6.06 1.78 -14.04
N THR A 138 5.15 1.52 -13.10
CA THR A 138 3.73 1.28 -13.40
C THR A 138 2.98 2.51 -13.91
N LEU A 139 3.53 3.72 -13.78
CA LEU A 139 2.99 4.93 -14.42
C LEU A 139 3.49 5.10 -15.86
N MET A 140 4.52 4.33 -16.25
CA MET A 140 5.19 4.40 -17.54
C MET A 140 4.81 3.26 -18.49
N GLU A 141 4.11 2.25 -18.00
CA GLU A 141 3.39 1.25 -18.82
C GLU A 141 2.22 1.91 -19.59
#